data_AF-A0A5A7TM45-F1
#
_entry.id   AF-A0A5A7TM45-F1
#
_cell.length_a   1.000
_cell.length_b   1.000
_cell.length_c   1.000
_cell.angle_alpha   90.00
_cell.angle_beta   90.00
_cell.angle_gamma   90.00
#
_symmetry.space_group_name_H-M   'P 1'
#
loop_
_entity.id
_entity.type
_entity.pdbx_description
1 polymer ?
#
loop_
_entity_poly.entity_id
_entity_poly.type
_entity_poly.pdbx_seq_one_letter_code
_entity_poly.pdbx_strand_id
1 'polypeptide(L)' 'MEIIREGPSASRPPVLDGKNYYYWKPCMIFFIKTLDGKACRALVGGYEPLMITVNGVSVPKPKIDWTDAEE' A
#
# COMPACT_ATOMS: atom_id res chain seq x y z
N MET A 1 4.69 -28.20 -16.39
CA MET A 1 4.40 -26.81 -16.00
C MET A 1 3.90 -26.87 -14.57
N GLU A 2 4.75 -26.54 -13.60
CA GLU A 2 4.39 -26.62 -12.18
C GLU A 2 3.53 -25.41 -11.82
N ILE A 3 2.24 -25.68 -11.59
CA ILE A 3 1.32 -24.73 -10.99
C ILE A 3 1.63 -24.68 -9.50
N ILE A 4 2.42 -23.69 -9.09
CA ILE A 4 2.67 -23.39 -7.68
C ILE A 4 1.30 -23.11 -7.04
N ARG A 5 0.80 -24.07 -6.26
CA ARG A 5 -0.43 -23.93 -5.49
C ARG A 5 -0.10 -23.08 -4.26
N GLU A 6 0.00 -21.77 -4.46
CA GLU A 6 0.14 -20.83 -3.35
C GLU A 6 -1.06 -21.03 -2.41
N GLY A 7 -0.77 -21.45 -1.17
CA GLY A 7 -1.75 -21.47 -0.10
C GLY A 7 -2.10 -20.04 0.34
N PRO A 8 -3.23 -19.84 1.06
CA PRO A 8 -3.70 -18.53 1.52
C PRO A 8 -2.80 -17.99 2.63
N SER A 9 -1.57 -17.64 2.30
CA SER A 9 -0.61 -17.03 3.21
C SER A 9 -0.83 -15.52 3.24
N ALA A 10 -1.10 -14.99 4.43
CA ALA A 10 -1.17 -13.55 4.65
C ALA A 10 0.20 -12.90 4.85
N SER A 11 1.29 -13.67 4.87
CA SER A 11 2.64 -13.18 5.14
C SER A 11 3.52 -13.09 3.90
N ARG A 12 2.99 -13.46 2.73
CA ARG A 12 3.71 -13.38 1.45
C ARG A 12 2.84 -12.68 0.40
N PRO A 13 3.42 -11.77 -0.39
CA PRO A 13 2.68 -11.12 -1.47
C PRO A 13 2.30 -12.16 -2.54
N PRO A 14 1.04 -12.21 -2.99
CA PRO A 14 0.62 -13.13 -4.05
C PRO A 14 1.26 -12.76 -5.40
N VAL A 15 1.59 -13.75 -6.22
CA VAL A 15 2.15 -13.52 -7.55
C VAL A 15 1.06 -13.10 -8.54
N LEU A 16 1.31 -12.04 -9.33
CA LEU A 16 0.40 -11.61 -10.40
C LEU A 16 0.77 -12.33 -11.70
N ASP A 17 -0.11 -13.21 -12.19
CA ASP A 17 0.11 -13.99 -13.43
C ASP A 17 -0.74 -13.48 -14.63
N GLY A 18 -1.48 -12.39 -14.42
CA GLY A 18 -2.38 -11.77 -15.40
C GLY A 18 -3.76 -12.43 -15.52
N LYS A 19 -3.92 -13.71 -15.17
CA LYS A 19 -5.22 -14.42 -15.15
C LYS A 19 -5.88 -14.40 -13.78
N ASN A 20 -5.08 -14.22 -12.73
CA ASN A 20 -5.50 -14.30 -11.33
C ASN A 20 -5.86 -12.96 -10.70
N TYR A 21 -6.03 -11.87 -11.48
CA TYR A 21 -6.21 -10.50 -10.95
C TYR A 21 -7.31 -10.39 -9.90
N TYR A 22 -8.48 -11.02 -10.12
CA TYR A 22 -9.60 -10.98 -9.18
C TYR A 22 -9.29 -11.62 -7.82
N TYR A 23 -8.45 -12.66 -7.80
CA TYR A 23 -7.97 -13.30 -6.58
C TYR A 23 -6.81 -12.52 -5.96
N TRP A 24 -5.87 -12.08 -6.79
CA TRP A 24 -4.68 -11.35 -6.40
C TRP A 24 -5.02 -10.02 -5.70
N LYS A 25 -5.96 -9.25 -6.25
CA LYS A 25 -6.30 -7.91 -5.77
C LYS A 25 -6.70 -7.85 -4.28
N PRO A 26 -7.72 -8.61 -3.79
CA PRO A 26 -8.09 -8.58 -2.38
C PRO A 26 -6.98 -9.14 -1.47
N CYS A 27 -6.23 -10.16 -1.91
CA CYS A 27 -5.12 -10.72 -1.14
C CYS A 27 -3.96 -9.71 -1.00
N MET A 28 -3.62 -8.99 -2.05
CA MET A 28 -2.59 -7.94 -1.99
C MET A 28 -3.03 -6.77 -1.11
N ILE A 29 -4.30 -6.35 -1.21
CA ILE A 29 -4.86 -5.33 -0.31
C ILE A 29 -4.75 -5.78 1.15
N PHE A 30 -5.09 -7.04 1.44
CA PHE A 30 -5.01 -7.59 2.79
C PHE A 30 -3.56 -7.67 3.30
N PHE A 31 -2.64 -8.15 2.46
CA PHE A 31 -1.20 -8.21 2.78
C PHE A 31 -0.64 -6.83 3.16
N ILE A 32 -1.01 -5.79 2.40
CA ILE A 32 -0.59 -4.42 2.69
C ILE A 32 -1.23 -3.91 3.99
N LYS A 33 -2.51 -4.22 4.27
CA LYS A 33 -3.15 -3.90 5.56
C LYS A 33 -2.44 -4.52 6.76
N THR A 34 -1.95 -5.75 6.62
CA THR A 34 -1.23 -6.44 7.70
C THR A 34 0.18 -5.91 7.93
N LEU A 35 0.81 -5.31 6.91
CA LEU A 35 2.12 -4.67 7.05
C LEU A 35 1.98 -3.25 7.62
N ASP A 36 1.06 -2.47 7.05
CA ASP A 36 0.78 -1.12 7.51
C ASP A 36 -0.67 -0.72 7.15
N GLY A 37 -1.51 -0.65 8.18
CA GLY A 37 -2.91 -0.26 8.06
C GLY A 37 -3.09 1.16 7.51
N LYS A 38 -2.10 2.05 7.68
CA LYS A 38 -2.13 3.41 7.14
C LYS A 38 -1.74 3.44 5.66
N ALA A 39 -0.73 2.69 5.23
CA ALA A 39 -0.41 2.50 3.80
C ALA A 39 -1.60 1.94 3.00
N CYS A 40 -2.42 1.06 3.60
CA CYS A 40 -3.60 0.56 2.90
C CYS A 40 -4.69 1.63 2.70
N ARG A 41 -4.86 2.55 3.66
CA ARG A 41 -5.82 3.66 3.50
C ARG A 41 -5.44 4.55 2.30
N ALA A 42 -4.15 4.83 2.11
CA ALA A 42 -3.65 5.54 0.93
C ALA A 42 -3.90 4.78 -0.38
N LEU A 43 -3.80 3.44 -0.38
CA LEU A 43 -4.02 2.62 -1.57
C LEU A 43 -5.51 2.50 -1.95
N VAL A 44 -6.40 2.47 -0.97
CA VAL A 44 -7.85 2.28 -1.18
C VAL A 44 -8.57 3.62 -1.40
N GLY A 45 -8.15 4.69 -0.72
CA GLY A 45 -8.76 6.02 -0.81
C GLY A 45 -8.15 6.92 -1.89
N GLY A 46 -7.03 6.53 -2.49
CA GLY A 46 -6.14 7.46 -3.19
C GLY A 46 -5.16 8.09 -2.21
N TYR A 47 -3.89 8.19 -2.60
CA TYR A 47 -2.87 8.77 -1.75
C TYR A 47 -3.08 10.28 -1.68
N GLU A 48 -3.52 10.79 -0.53
CA GLU A 48 -3.45 12.21 -0.23
C GLU A 48 -2.13 12.47 0.51
N PRO A 49 -1.12 13.06 -0.15
CA PRO A 49 0.09 13.46 0.53
C PRO A 49 -0.25 14.50 1.59
N LEU A 50 0.35 14.38 2.77
CA LEU A 50 0.27 15.45 3.75
C LEU A 50 0.81 16.72 3.10
N MET A 51 0.01 17.78 3.04
CA MET A 51 0.41 19.04 2.42
C MET A 51 0.96 19.98 3.47
N ILE A 52 2.10 20.62 3.17
CA ILE A 52 2.64 21.73 3.97
C ILE A 52 2.62 23.01 3.14
N THR A 53 2.49 24.14 3.83
CA THR A 53 2.62 25.45 3.19
C THR A 53 4.06 25.90 3.30
N VAL A 54 4.77 25.93 2.17
CA VAL A 54 6.11 26.51 2.07
C VAL A 54 6.01 27.79 1.26
N ASN A 55 6.36 28.93 1.87
CA ASN A 55 6.33 30.25 1.22
C ASN A 55 4.97 30.58 0.55
N GLY A 56 3.86 30.20 1.18
CA GLY A 56 2.50 30.44 0.66
C GLY A 56 2.04 29.46 -0.43
N VAL A 57 2.87 28.49 -0.81
CA VAL A 57 2.53 27.44 -1.78
C VAL A 57 2.30 26.11 -1.04
N SER A 58 1.16 25.47 -1.28
CA SER A 58 0.89 24.12 -0.79
C SER A 58 1.73 23.11 -1.58
N VAL A 59 2.70 22.47 -0.91
CA VAL A 59 3.56 21.43 -1.48
C VAL A 59 3.41 20.12 -0.69
N PRO A 60 3.52 18.96 -1.34
CA PRO A 60 3.57 17.68 -0.64
C PRO A 60 4.72 17.69 0.38
N LYS A 61 4.44 17.31 1.63
CA LYS A 61 5.42 17.26 2.71
C LYS A 61 6.51 16.24 2.37
N PRO A 62 7.79 16.65 2.27
CA PRO A 62 8.87 15.72 2.03
C PRO A 62 8.94 14.68 3.15
N LYS A 63 9.20 13.42 2.78
CA LYS A 63 9.27 12.30 3.74
C LYS A 63 10.36 12.48 4.81
N ILE A 64 11.35 13.33 4.55
CA ILE A 64 12.44 13.63 5.47
C ILE A 64 12.01 14.48 6.68
N ASP A 65 10.87 15.16 6.55
CA ASP A 65 10.30 16.05 7.59
C ASP A 65 9.14 15.39 8.34
N TRP A 66 8.91 14.10 8.12
CA TRP A 66 7.89 13.35 8.85
C TRP A 66 8.42 13.02 10.23
N THR A 67 7.68 13.41 11.26
CA THR A 67 7.94 13.06 12.67
C THR A 67 7.20 11.77 13.01
N ASP A 68 7.74 10.93 13.91
CA ASP A 68 7.09 9.67 14.35
C ASP A 68 5.65 9.87 14.89
N ALA A 69 5.28 11.09 15.28
CA ALA A 69 3.93 11.44 15.70
C ALA A 69 2.93 11.62 14.52
N GLU A 70 3.43 11.85 13.31
CA GLU A 70 2.69 11.86 12.05
C GLU A 70 2.69 10.49 11.35
N GLU A 71 3.50 9.54 11.82
CA GLU A 71 3.49 8.14 11.37
C GLU A 71 2.26 7.40 11.85
#